data_AF-A0A7X0MRA9-F1
#
_entry.id   AF-A0A7X0MRA9-F1
#
_cell.length_a   1.000
_cell.length_b   1.000
_cell.length_c   1.000
_cell.angle_alpha   90.00
_cell.angle_beta   90.00
_cell.angle_gamma   90.00
#
_symmetry.space_group_name_H-M   'P 1'
#
loop_
_entity.id
_entity.type
_entity.pdbx_description
1 polymer ?
#
loop_
_entity_poly.entity_id
_entity_poly.type
_entity_poly.pdbx_seq_one_letter_code
_entity_poly.pdbx_strand_id
1 'polypeptide(L)'
;MTIAIDKRPQGCAGTIMAMIASDGTAAAPHARALTEPTATLRDIADAIHALCIIHGSFPGVVDLAHRGCTDPLTRDWLEQAVTAVSGERALLVRLTAAVGPLPSTPGQAASQAAILGQRNALEMLSRSDRAGCATGTAIAFVLDWVAVRGVLDSCARRMALPAGTPFAGAASQAIAMLKAIEASASIERAMAFGAQQMLAQHRGLWHLLEARAAARHAM
;
A
#
# COMPACT_ATOMS: atom_id res chain seq x y z
N MET A 1 1.53 -44.02 -20.47
CA MET A 1 0.89 -43.63 -19.19
C MET A 1 1.75 -42.54 -18.57
N THR A 2 1.50 -41.30 -18.97
CA THR A 2 2.29 -40.14 -18.52
C THR A 2 1.59 -39.55 -17.33
N ILE A 3 2.23 -39.62 -16.17
CA ILE A 3 1.74 -39.05 -14.92
C ILE A 3 1.67 -37.54 -15.11
N ALA A 4 0.45 -37.01 -15.18
CA ALA A 4 0.21 -35.58 -15.12
C ALA A 4 0.71 -35.08 -13.77
N ILE A 5 1.75 -34.25 -13.80
CA ILE A 5 2.19 -33.49 -12.63
C ILE A 5 1.07 -32.49 -12.37
N ASP A 6 0.23 -32.81 -11.40
CA ASP A 6 -0.75 -31.90 -10.82
C ASP A 6 0.03 -30.71 -10.23
N LYS A 7 0.18 -29.64 -11.02
CA LYS A 7 0.61 -28.36 -10.50
C LYS A 7 -0.49 -27.96 -9.52
N ARG A 8 -0.25 -28.14 -8.22
CA ARG A 8 -1.03 -27.41 -7.21
C ARG A 8 -1.14 -25.97 -7.72
N PRO A 9 -2.36 -25.42 -7.88
CA PRO A 9 -2.48 -24.01 -8.16
C PRO A 9 -1.69 -23.29 -7.08
N GLN A 10 -0.87 -22.31 -7.47
CA GLN A 10 -0.13 -21.49 -6.51
C GLN A 10 -1.11 -21.08 -5.41
N GLY A 11 -0.90 -21.57 -4.18
CA GLY A 11 -1.83 -21.32 -3.07
C GLY A 11 -2.04 -19.81 -2.87
N CYS A 12 -2.97 -19.42 -2.00
CA CYS A 12 -3.30 -18.01 -1.74
C CYS A 12 -2.06 -17.10 -1.66
N ALA A 13 -1.00 -17.56 -0.99
CA ALA A 13 0.29 -16.89 -0.92
C ALA A 13 0.94 -16.58 -2.27
N GLY A 14 1.06 -17.58 -3.16
CA GLY A 14 1.67 -17.38 -4.48
C GLY A 14 0.83 -16.45 -5.35
N THR A 15 -0.49 -16.55 -5.26
CA THR A 15 -1.42 -15.67 -5.99
C THR A 15 -1.25 -14.20 -5.57
N ILE A 16 -1.28 -13.91 -4.27
CA ILE A 16 -1.14 -12.53 -3.76
C ILE A 16 0.26 -11.98 -4.06
N MET A 17 1.31 -12.79 -3.91
CA MET A 17 2.68 -12.37 -4.25
C MET A 17 2.83 -12.04 -5.73
N ALA A 18 2.20 -12.81 -6.63
CA ALA A 18 2.19 -12.52 -8.05
C ALA A 18 1.47 -11.18 -8.35
N MET A 19 0.32 -10.93 -7.70
CA MET A 19 -0.41 -9.65 -7.82
C MET A 19 0.43 -8.46 -7.36
N ILE A 20 1.16 -8.58 -6.24
CA ILE A 20 2.04 -7.50 -5.77
C ILE A 20 3.16 -7.22 -6.77
N ALA A 21 3.73 -8.26 -7.37
CA ALA A 21 4.78 -8.09 -8.37
C ALA A 21 4.27 -7.42 -9.66
N SER A 22 3.04 -7.69 -10.09
CA SER A 22 2.47 -7.12 -11.32
C SER A 22 1.83 -5.75 -11.14
N ASP A 23 1.09 -5.56 -10.04
CA ASP A 23 0.19 -4.43 -9.83
C ASP A 23 0.59 -3.53 -8.67
N GLY A 24 1.62 -3.90 -7.91
CA GLY A 24 2.13 -3.12 -6.79
C GLY A 24 2.88 -1.86 -7.20
N THR A 25 3.16 -1.03 -6.20
CA THR A 25 3.93 0.21 -6.29
C THR A 25 5.30 0.00 -6.95
N ALA A 26 5.95 -1.14 -6.75
CA ALA A 26 7.22 -1.46 -7.39
C ALA A 26 7.13 -1.53 -8.93
N ALA A 27 5.97 -1.89 -9.47
CA ALA A 27 5.72 -1.94 -10.91
C ALA A 27 5.34 -0.57 -11.50
N ALA A 28 5.02 0.43 -10.68
CA ALA A 28 4.61 1.76 -11.13
C ALA A 28 5.83 2.59 -11.59
N PRO A 29 5.92 2.99 -12.88
CA PRO A 29 7.07 3.75 -13.40
C PRO A 29 7.30 5.07 -12.66
N HIS A 30 6.22 5.79 -12.33
CA HIS A 30 6.31 7.05 -11.62
C HIS A 30 6.84 6.88 -10.19
N ALA A 31 6.38 5.87 -9.44
CA ALA A 31 6.89 5.60 -8.09
C ALA A 31 8.40 5.28 -8.11
N ARG A 32 8.86 4.49 -9.09
CA ARG A 32 10.28 4.23 -9.30
C ARG A 32 11.05 5.50 -9.66
N ALA A 33 10.52 6.34 -10.55
CA ALA A 33 11.16 7.61 -10.89
C ALA A 33 11.38 8.52 -9.66
N LEU A 34 10.46 8.50 -8.69
CA LEU A 34 10.58 9.27 -7.45
C LEU A 34 11.68 8.78 -6.48
N THR A 35 12.19 7.56 -6.65
CA THR A 35 13.31 7.05 -5.83
C THR A 35 14.67 7.44 -6.40
N GLU A 36 14.73 7.80 -7.69
CA GLU A 36 15.96 8.17 -8.38
C GLU A 36 16.51 9.53 -7.89
N PRO A 37 17.83 9.76 -7.95
CA PRO A 37 18.43 11.05 -7.56
C PRO A 37 17.89 12.24 -8.35
N THR A 38 17.48 12.03 -9.61
CA THR A 38 16.97 13.06 -10.52
C THR A 38 15.53 13.48 -10.26
N ALA A 39 14.80 12.78 -9.36
CA ALA A 39 13.43 13.13 -9.00
C ALA A 39 13.34 14.55 -8.46
N THR A 40 12.38 15.33 -8.97
CA THR A 40 12.16 16.69 -8.47
C THR A 40 11.53 16.66 -7.09
N LEU A 41 11.92 17.58 -6.20
CA LEU A 41 11.30 17.71 -4.89
C LEU A 41 9.80 18.00 -5.00
N ARG A 42 9.37 18.67 -6.07
CA ARG A 42 7.96 18.98 -6.33
C ARG A 42 7.14 17.71 -6.55
N ASP A 43 7.62 16.76 -7.36
CA ASP A 43 6.92 15.49 -7.60
C ASP A 43 6.90 14.61 -6.33
N ILE A 44 8.00 14.61 -5.59
CA ILE A 44 8.07 13.91 -4.31
C ILE A 44 7.06 14.51 -3.32
N ALA A 45 7.01 15.84 -3.18
CA ALA A 45 6.06 16.52 -2.30
C ALA A 45 4.61 16.16 -2.66
N ASP A 46 4.27 16.17 -3.95
CA ASP A 46 2.94 15.78 -4.43
C ASP A 46 2.55 14.36 -4.01
N ALA A 47 3.47 13.40 -4.20
CA ALA A 47 3.27 12.02 -3.76
C ALA A 47 3.12 11.89 -2.24
N ILE A 48 3.95 12.58 -1.45
CA ILE A 48 3.89 12.57 0.01
C ILE A 48 2.54 13.10 0.51
N HIS A 49 2.06 14.22 -0.03
CA HIS A 49 0.75 14.77 0.32
C HIS A 49 -0.38 13.80 -0.04
N ALA A 50 -0.36 13.22 -1.23
CA ALA A 50 -1.41 12.29 -1.67
C ALA A 50 -1.43 11.01 -0.80
N LEU A 51 -0.26 10.44 -0.51
CA LEU A 51 -0.13 9.32 0.42
C LEU A 51 -0.63 9.69 1.82
N CYS A 52 -0.32 10.90 2.31
CA CYS A 52 -0.76 11.36 3.64
C CYS A 52 -2.28 11.54 3.71
N ILE A 53 -2.94 11.97 2.63
CA ILE A 53 -4.40 12.04 2.57
C ILE A 53 -5.02 10.65 2.76
N ILE A 54 -4.44 9.63 2.11
CA ILE A 54 -4.99 8.27 2.12
C ILE A 54 -4.64 7.53 3.42
N HIS A 55 -3.38 7.61 3.85
CA HIS A 55 -2.82 6.73 4.88
C HIS A 55 -2.41 7.45 6.17
N GLY A 56 -2.45 8.78 6.20
CA GLY A 56 -2.08 9.60 7.35
C GLY A 56 -3.10 9.60 8.49
N SER A 57 -4.36 9.25 8.22
CA SER A 57 -5.43 9.21 9.23
C SER A 57 -5.42 7.90 10.04
N PHE A 58 -5.94 7.98 11.26
CA PHE A 58 -6.22 6.83 12.12
C PHE A 58 -7.74 6.76 12.38
N PRO A 59 -8.38 5.58 12.34
CA PRO A 59 -7.79 4.27 11.99
C PRO A 59 -7.45 4.15 10.50
N GLY A 60 -6.36 3.45 10.17
CA GLY A 60 -5.99 3.11 8.79
C GLY A 60 -6.42 1.69 8.38
N VAL A 61 -5.95 1.24 7.22
CA VAL A 61 -6.31 -0.07 6.63
C VAL A 61 -6.13 -1.23 7.60
N VAL A 62 -4.93 -1.36 8.19
CA VAL A 62 -4.59 -2.47 9.10
C VAL A 62 -5.34 -2.35 10.43
N ASP A 63 -5.52 -1.13 10.94
CA ASP A 63 -6.29 -0.87 12.17
C ASP A 63 -7.75 -1.32 12.02
N LEU A 64 -8.35 -1.03 10.87
CA LEU A 64 -9.73 -1.40 10.55
C LEU A 64 -9.88 -2.91 10.36
N ALA A 65 -8.95 -3.53 9.62
CA ALA A 65 -8.95 -4.98 9.43
C ALA A 65 -8.78 -5.73 10.77
N HIS A 66 -7.91 -5.24 11.66
CA HIS A 66 -7.71 -5.80 13.00
C HIS A 66 -8.99 -5.79 13.84
N ARG A 67 -9.75 -4.68 13.82
CA ARG A 67 -11.00 -4.55 14.59
C ARG A 67 -12.08 -5.56 14.19
N GLY A 68 -12.12 -5.95 12.91
CA GLY A 68 -13.08 -6.91 12.38
C GLY A 68 -12.60 -8.37 12.37
N CYS A 69 -11.34 -8.62 12.77
CA CYS A 69 -10.74 -9.95 12.66
C CYS A 69 -11.10 -10.84 13.86
N THR A 70 -11.59 -12.05 13.56
CA THR A 70 -11.95 -13.06 14.57
C THR A 70 -11.03 -14.28 14.56
N ASP A 71 -10.25 -14.48 13.48
CA ASP A 71 -9.29 -15.57 13.38
C ASP A 71 -8.05 -15.29 14.26
N PRO A 72 -7.71 -16.13 15.24
CA PRO A 72 -6.63 -15.86 16.19
C PRO A 72 -5.26 -15.64 15.53
N LEU A 73 -4.88 -16.52 14.59
CA LEU A 73 -3.59 -16.41 13.89
C LEU A 73 -3.47 -15.09 13.13
N THR A 74 -4.51 -14.73 12.38
CA THR A 74 -4.56 -13.48 11.64
C THR A 74 -4.56 -12.27 12.56
N ARG A 75 -5.29 -12.34 13.69
CA ARG A 75 -5.38 -11.26 14.65
C ARG A 75 -4.04 -10.96 15.31
N ASP A 76 -3.29 -11.98 15.73
CA ASP A 76 -1.96 -11.83 16.33
C ASP A 76 -0.95 -11.18 15.38
N TRP A 77 -1.04 -11.52 14.07
CA TRP A 77 -0.24 -10.85 13.05
C TRP A 77 -0.70 -9.39 12.82
N LEU A 78 -2.01 -9.16 12.74
CA LEU A 78 -2.57 -7.82 12.55
C LEU A 78 -2.18 -6.86 13.69
N GLU A 79 -2.12 -7.34 14.93
CA GLU A 79 -1.64 -6.55 16.07
C GLU A 79 -0.20 -6.05 15.86
N GLN A 80 0.70 -6.94 15.42
CA GLN A 80 2.09 -6.56 15.10
C GLN A 80 2.16 -5.58 13.91
N ALA A 81 1.33 -5.82 12.89
CA ALA A 81 1.25 -4.95 11.72
C ALA A 81 0.71 -3.55 12.08
N VAL A 82 -0.26 -3.44 13.00
CA VAL A 82 -0.76 -2.15 13.52
C VAL A 82 0.38 -1.34 14.14
N THR A 83 1.24 -1.97 14.96
CA THR A 83 2.39 -1.29 15.55
C THR A 83 3.35 -0.76 14.48
N ALA A 84 3.69 -1.60 13.49
CA ALA A 84 4.59 -1.19 12.41
C ALA A 84 4.01 -0.03 11.59
N VAL A 85 2.75 -0.12 11.19
CA VAL A 85 2.07 0.87 10.35
C VAL A 85 1.81 2.18 11.10
N SER A 86 1.66 2.15 12.42
CA SER A 86 1.62 3.37 13.24
C SER A 86 2.92 4.18 13.11
N GLY A 87 4.07 3.50 13.09
CA GLY A 87 5.37 4.14 12.83
C GLY A 87 5.46 4.77 11.44
N GLU A 88 4.93 4.08 10.42
CA GLU A 88 4.87 4.57 9.04
C GLU A 88 4.00 5.82 8.92
N ARG A 89 2.83 5.81 9.58
CA ARG A 89 1.93 6.97 9.62
C ARG A 89 2.59 8.18 10.26
N ALA A 90 3.31 7.97 11.37
CA ALA A 90 4.07 9.04 12.01
C ALA A 90 5.18 9.58 11.09
N LEU A 91 5.89 8.72 10.36
CA LEU A 91 6.85 9.15 9.34
C LEU A 91 6.18 9.99 8.25
N LEU A 92 5.05 9.52 7.71
CA LEU A 92 4.34 10.19 6.64
C LEU A 92 3.86 11.60 7.03
N VAL A 93 3.35 11.78 8.26
CA VAL A 93 2.98 13.09 8.80
C VAL A 93 4.19 14.02 8.90
N ARG A 94 5.34 13.53 9.40
CA ARG A 94 6.57 14.33 9.48
C ARG A 94 7.07 14.73 8.09
N LEU A 95 7.05 13.82 7.13
CA LEU A 95 7.45 14.11 5.75
C LEU A 95 6.54 15.17 5.13
N THR A 96 5.24 15.05 5.33
CA THR A 96 4.25 16.02 4.82
C THR A 96 4.49 17.42 5.38
N ALA A 97 4.84 17.54 6.66
CA ALA A 97 5.23 18.83 7.24
C ALA A 97 6.55 19.35 6.67
N ALA A 98 7.52 18.47 6.43
CA ALA A 98 8.86 18.84 5.96
C ALA A 98 8.90 19.26 4.48
N VAL A 99 8.11 18.63 3.60
CA VAL A 99 8.10 18.96 2.16
C VAL A 99 7.42 20.30 1.85
N GLY A 100 6.78 20.92 2.84
CA GLY A 100 6.12 22.20 2.68
C GLY A 100 4.76 22.10 1.95
N PRO A 101 4.27 23.20 1.36
CA PRO A 101 2.92 23.24 0.81
C PRO A 101 2.76 22.31 -0.40
N LEU A 102 1.53 21.80 -0.58
CA LEU A 102 1.17 20.99 -1.73
C LEU A 102 1.41 21.76 -3.04
N PRO A 103 2.13 21.20 -4.02
CA PRO A 103 2.37 21.87 -5.29
C PRO A 103 1.10 22.19 -6.05
N SER A 104 0.97 23.44 -6.50
CA SER A 104 -0.09 23.84 -7.43
C SER A 104 0.01 23.03 -8.73
N THR A 105 -1.09 22.37 -9.09
CA THR A 105 -1.17 21.48 -10.25
C THR A 105 -2.51 21.70 -10.97
N PRO A 106 -2.53 21.79 -12.31
CA PRO A 106 -3.79 21.82 -13.06
C PRO A 106 -4.72 20.65 -12.69
N GLY A 107 -6.03 20.90 -12.63
CA GLY A 107 -6.99 19.87 -12.24
C GLY A 107 -6.93 19.47 -10.76
N GLN A 108 -6.43 20.35 -9.89
CA GLN A 108 -6.26 20.09 -8.46
C GLN A 108 -7.53 19.58 -7.77
N ALA A 109 -8.68 20.23 -7.99
CA ALA A 109 -9.94 19.83 -7.36
C ALA A 109 -10.39 18.41 -7.76
N ALA A 110 -10.28 18.07 -9.06
CA ALA A 110 -10.62 16.74 -9.55
C ALA A 110 -9.67 15.67 -9.01
N SER A 111 -8.37 15.95 -8.99
CA SER A 111 -7.35 15.06 -8.41
C SER A 111 -7.60 14.80 -6.93
N GLN A 112 -7.91 15.86 -6.17
CA GLN A 112 -8.18 15.74 -4.73
C GLN A 112 -9.46 14.92 -4.47
N ALA A 113 -10.52 15.12 -5.26
CA ALA A 113 -11.74 14.32 -5.16
C ALA A 113 -11.46 12.83 -5.44
N ALA A 114 -10.63 12.53 -6.44
CA ALA A 114 -10.23 11.15 -6.75
C ALA A 114 -9.47 10.51 -5.58
N ILE A 115 -8.48 11.20 -5.01
CA ILE A 115 -7.69 10.71 -3.86
C ILE A 115 -8.59 10.46 -2.64
N LEU A 116 -9.54 11.37 -2.35
CA LEU A 116 -10.51 11.17 -1.27
C LEU A 116 -11.45 9.98 -1.55
N GLY A 117 -11.85 9.78 -2.80
CA GLY A 117 -12.61 8.62 -3.23
C GLY A 117 -11.85 7.31 -2.99
N GLN A 118 -10.55 7.27 -3.29
CA GLN A 118 -9.69 6.11 -3.02
C GLN A 118 -9.60 5.81 -1.52
N ARG A 119 -9.42 6.83 -0.68
CA ARG A 119 -9.42 6.68 0.79
C ARG A 119 -10.71 6.02 1.28
N ASN A 120 -11.86 6.51 0.82
CA ASN A 120 -13.15 5.94 1.20
C ASN A 120 -13.31 4.49 0.70
N ALA A 121 -12.82 4.18 -0.50
CA ALA A 121 -12.82 2.80 -1.02
C ALA A 121 -11.96 1.86 -0.15
N LEU A 122 -10.77 2.29 0.27
CA LEU A 122 -9.90 1.53 1.15
C LEU A 122 -10.51 1.30 2.54
N GLU A 123 -11.19 2.31 3.09
CA GLU A 123 -11.93 2.18 4.34
C GLU A 123 -13.04 1.11 4.24
N MET A 124 -13.81 1.11 3.15
CA MET A 124 -14.85 0.09 2.91
C MET A 124 -14.26 -1.32 2.77
N LEU A 125 -13.15 -1.47 2.02
CA LEU A 125 -12.47 -2.77 1.85
C LEU A 125 -11.96 -3.30 3.19
N SER A 126 -11.40 -2.43 4.02
CA SER A 126 -10.80 -2.80 5.32
C SER A 126 -11.84 -3.17 6.38
N ARG A 127 -13.12 -2.84 6.16
CA ARG A 127 -14.25 -3.17 7.04
C ARG A 127 -15.14 -4.28 6.47
N SER A 128 -14.73 -4.93 5.40
CA SER A 128 -15.58 -5.91 4.70
C SER A 128 -15.90 -7.12 5.58
N ASP A 129 -17.19 -7.42 5.77
CA ASP A 129 -17.67 -8.62 6.48
C ASP A 129 -17.45 -9.92 5.69
N ARG A 130 -17.05 -9.83 4.41
CA ARG A 130 -16.73 -11.00 3.60
C ARG A 130 -15.44 -11.63 4.14
N ALA A 131 -15.57 -12.76 4.82
CA ALA A 131 -14.46 -13.50 5.43
C ALA A 131 -13.24 -13.60 4.50
N GLY A 132 -12.11 -13.05 4.95
CA GLY A 132 -10.84 -12.99 4.21
C GLY A 132 -10.59 -11.69 3.44
N CYS A 133 -11.61 -10.91 3.07
CA CYS A 133 -11.45 -9.70 2.26
C CYS A 133 -10.61 -8.62 2.96
N ALA A 134 -10.96 -8.27 4.21
CA ALA A 134 -10.19 -7.31 5.00
C ALA A 134 -8.75 -7.80 5.27
N THR A 135 -8.57 -9.09 5.53
CA THR A 135 -7.25 -9.72 5.70
C THR A 135 -6.39 -9.60 4.44
N GLY A 136 -6.92 -9.96 3.28
CA GLY A 136 -6.21 -9.84 2.01
C GLY A 136 -5.85 -8.39 1.66
N THR A 137 -6.76 -7.45 1.97
CA THR A 137 -6.52 -6.01 1.85
C THR A 137 -5.33 -5.58 2.72
N ALA A 138 -5.31 -5.97 4.00
CA ALA A 138 -4.22 -5.64 4.92
C ALA A 138 -2.88 -6.28 4.53
N ILE A 139 -2.88 -7.54 4.09
CA ILE A 139 -1.68 -8.24 3.63
C ILE A 139 -1.09 -7.52 2.41
N ALA A 140 -1.91 -7.24 1.40
CA ALA A 140 -1.45 -6.54 0.20
C ALA A 140 -0.94 -5.13 0.53
N PHE A 141 -1.60 -4.42 1.44
CA PHE A 141 -1.13 -3.12 1.92
C PHE A 141 0.29 -3.23 2.53
N VAL A 142 0.49 -4.14 3.50
CA VAL A 142 1.79 -4.30 4.17
C VAL A 142 2.89 -4.72 3.19
N LEU A 143 2.60 -5.65 2.28
CA LEU A 143 3.60 -6.12 1.33
C LEU A 143 3.96 -5.05 0.29
N ASP A 144 2.97 -4.32 -0.23
CA ASP A 144 3.21 -3.25 -1.20
C ASP A 144 3.89 -2.02 -0.57
N TRP A 145 3.68 -1.79 0.73
CA TRP A 145 4.24 -0.67 1.46
C TRP A 145 5.78 -0.65 1.44
N VAL A 146 6.44 -1.78 1.23
CA VAL A 146 7.91 -1.84 1.07
C VAL A 146 8.36 -0.95 -0.09
N ALA A 147 7.64 -0.95 -1.21
CA ALA A 147 7.96 -0.11 -2.35
C ALA A 147 7.53 1.35 -2.14
N VAL A 148 6.39 1.58 -1.49
CA VAL A 148 5.97 2.94 -1.05
C VAL A 148 7.04 3.56 -0.15
N ARG A 149 7.62 2.77 0.76
CA ARG A 149 8.66 3.19 1.69
C ARG A 149 9.91 3.67 0.97
N GLY A 150 10.24 3.14 -0.21
CA GLY A 150 11.32 3.65 -1.05
C GLY A 150 11.13 5.12 -1.44
N VAL A 151 9.89 5.54 -1.74
CA VAL A 151 9.56 6.95 -2.03
C VAL A 151 9.66 7.79 -0.77
N LEU A 152 9.16 7.29 0.37
CA LEU A 152 9.26 8.00 1.65
C LEU A 152 10.72 8.21 2.07
N ASP A 153 11.56 7.19 1.92
CA ASP A 153 12.99 7.27 2.23
C ASP A 153 13.73 8.22 1.26
N SER A 154 13.33 8.24 -0.01
CA SER A 154 13.80 9.20 -1.01
C SER A 154 13.51 10.65 -0.60
N CYS A 155 12.32 10.89 -0.04
CA CYS A 155 11.93 12.18 0.54
C CYS A 155 12.72 12.49 1.81
N ALA A 156 12.80 11.55 2.76
CA ALA A 156 13.49 11.73 4.04
C ALA A 156 14.94 12.15 3.84
N ARG A 157 15.66 11.50 2.91
CA ARG A 157 17.05 11.86 2.55
C ARG A 157 17.16 13.29 2.04
N ARG A 158 16.27 13.73 1.16
CA ARG A 158 16.29 15.09 0.60
C ARG A 158 15.96 16.16 1.63
N MET A 159 15.12 15.83 2.61
CA MET A 159 14.74 16.70 3.71
C MET A 159 15.71 16.62 4.91
N ALA A 160 16.81 15.87 4.78
CA ALA A 160 17.78 15.62 5.85
C ALA A 160 17.13 15.11 7.15
N LEU A 161 16.07 14.31 7.04
CA LEU A 161 15.39 13.69 8.17
C LEU A 161 16.05 12.37 8.57
N PRO A 162 16.02 12.00 9.86
CA PRO A 162 16.55 10.71 10.31
C PRO A 162 15.90 9.54 9.57
N ALA A 163 16.71 8.51 9.27
CA ALA A 163 16.21 7.26 8.75
C ALA A 163 15.21 6.65 9.74
N GLY A 164 14.01 6.33 9.26
CA GLY A 164 13.01 5.63 10.06
C GLY A 164 13.37 4.14 10.23
N THR A 165 12.68 3.47 11.15
CA THR A 165 12.80 2.02 11.33
C THR A 165 12.50 1.30 10.00
N PRO A 166 13.30 0.29 9.60
CA PRO A 166 13.04 -0.49 8.39
C PRO A 166 11.70 -1.22 8.45
N PHE A 167 10.92 -1.15 7.37
CA PHE A 167 9.60 -1.81 7.28
C PHE A 167 9.66 -3.28 6.84
N ALA A 168 10.82 -3.75 6.36
CA ALA A 168 11.00 -5.10 5.81
C ALA A 168 10.68 -6.24 6.81
N GLY A 169 10.81 -5.98 8.12
CA GLY A 169 10.41 -6.92 9.15
C GLY A 169 8.90 -7.22 9.13
N ALA A 170 8.08 -6.18 9.04
CA ALA A 170 6.62 -6.33 8.94
C ALA A 170 6.18 -7.06 7.67
N ALA A 171 6.85 -6.77 6.54
CA ALA A 171 6.61 -7.49 5.29
C ALA A 171 6.99 -8.98 5.40
N SER A 172 8.12 -9.30 6.04
CA SER A 172 8.54 -10.68 6.27
C SER A 172 7.54 -11.45 7.14
N GLN A 173 7.00 -10.80 8.19
CA GLN A 173 5.94 -11.35 9.03
C GLN A 173 4.64 -11.58 8.24
N ALA A 174 4.26 -10.66 7.35
CA ALA A 174 3.09 -10.83 6.48
C ALA A 174 3.26 -12.02 5.52
N ILE A 175 4.44 -12.22 4.94
CA ILE A 175 4.75 -13.39 4.11
C ILE A 175 4.65 -14.69 4.93
N ALA A 176 5.19 -14.69 6.15
CA ALA A 176 5.15 -15.86 7.03
C ALA A 176 3.71 -16.23 7.42
N MET A 177 2.90 -15.24 7.83
CA MET A 177 1.48 -15.42 8.12
C MET A 177 0.73 -15.96 6.91
N LEU A 178 0.93 -15.37 5.73
CA LEU A 178 0.24 -15.78 4.50
C LEU A 178 0.59 -17.21 4.06
N LYS A 179 1.78 -17.71 4.42
CA LYS A 179 2.17 -19.12 4.19
C LYS A 179 1.62 -20.07 5.24
N ALA A 180 1.35 -19.59 6.45
CA ALA A 180 0.87 -20.37 7.58
C ALA A 180 -0.67 -20.46 7.64
N ILE A 181 -1.39 -19.54 6.98
CA ILE A 181 -2.85 -19.53 7.02
C ILE A 181 -3.43 -20.77 6.33
N GLU A 182 -4.26 -21.50 7.05
CA GLU A 182 -5.08 -22.57 6.51
C GLU A 182 -6.49 -22.03 6.28
N ALA A 183 -6.84 -21.82 5.01
CA ALA A 183 -8.09 -21.21 4.62
C ALA A 183 -8.84 -22.10 3.63
N SER A 184 -10.18 -22.03 3.66
CA SER A 184 -10.99 -22.66 2.62
C SER A 184 -10.86 -21.88 1.30
N ALA A 185 -11.10 -22.54 0.16
CA ALA A 185 -11.02 -21.92 -1.16
C ALA A 185 -11.96 -20.69 -1.33
N SER A 186 -13.03 -20.56 -0.53
CA SER A 186 -13.87 -19.35 -0.53
C SER A 186 -13.20 -18.17 0.16
N ILE A 187 -12.50 -18.41 1.28
CA ILE A 187 -11.73 -17.41 2.03
C ILE A 187 -10.51 -16.99 1.21
N GLU A 188 -9.76 -17.93 0.63
CA GLU A 188 -8.60 -17.61 -0.23
C GLU A 188 -8.98 -16.68 -1.39
N ARG A 189 -10.10 -16.94 -2.07
CA ARG A 189 -10.61 -16.06 -3.14
C ARG A 189 -11.02 -14.68 -2.62
N ALA A 190 -11.58 -14.60 -1.42
CA ALA A 190 -11.93 -13.33 -0.81
C ALA A 190 -10.67 -12.53 -0.43
N MET A 191 -9.63 -13.19 0.09
CA MET A 191 -8.32 -12.59 0.34
C MET A 191 -7.69 -12.07 -0.94
N ALA A 192 -7.64 -12.89 -2.00
CA ALA A 192 -7.12 -12.48 -3.30
C ALA A 192 -7.90 -11.29 -3.89
N PHE A 193 -9.22 -11.27 -3.74
CA PHE A 193 -10.05 -10.13 -4.11
C PHE A 193 -9.67 -8.86 -3.33
N GLY A 194 -9.60 -8.94 -1.99
CA GLY A 194 -9.20 -7.79 -1.16
C GLY A 194 -7.82 -7.26 -1.53
N ALA A 195 -6.86 -8.17 -1.76
CA ALA A 195 -5.52 -7.84 -2.23
C ALA A 195 -5.53 -7.11 -3.58
N GLN A 196 -6.25 -7.65 -4.56
CA GLN A 196 -6.37 -7.04 -5.89
C GLN A 196 -6.98 -5.62 -5.80
N GLN A 197 -8.03 -5.44 -4.99
CA GLN A 197 -8.68 -4.14 -4.85
C GLN A 197 -7.77 -3.11 -4.17
N MET A 198 -7.00 -3.52 -3.16
CA MET A 198 -5.97 -2.68 -2.51
C MET A 198 -4.92 -2.21 -3.51
N LEU A 199 -4.34 -3.14 -4.29
CA LEU A 199 -3.32 -2.83 -5.29
C LEU A 199 -3.86 -1.96 -6.42
N ALA A 200 -5.12 -2.17 -6.83
CA ALA A 200 -5.78 -1.30 -7.81
C ALA A 200 -5.87 0.16 -7.31
N GLN A 201 -6.07 0.41 -6.02
CA GLN A 201 -6.04 1.77 -5.47
C GLN A 201 -4.63 2.38 -5.54
N HIS A 202 -3.59 1.65 -5.13
CA HIS A 202 -2.22 2.15 -5.23
C HIS A 202 -1.79 2.41 -6.68
N ARG A 203 -2.06 1.48 -7.60
CA ARG A 203 -1.80 1.67 -9.03
C ARG A 203 -2.53 2.90 -9.59
N GLY A 204 -3.81 3.06 -9.26
CA GLY A 204 -4.59 4.23 -9.65
C GLY A 204 -4.01 5.54 -9.11
N LEU A 205 -3.52 5.54 -7.87
CA LEU A 205 -2.86 6.69 -7.27
C LEU A 205 -1.58 7.07 -8.04
N TRP A 206 -0.73 6.08 -8.35
CA TRP A 206 0.52 6.34 -9.06
C TRP A 206 0.31 6.85 -10.48
N HIS A 207 -0.69 6.34 -11.21
CA HIS A 207 -1.08 6.89 -12.51
C HIS A 207 -1.59 8.34 -12.41
N LEU A 208 -2.37 8.65 -11.37
CA LEU A 208 -2.84 10.01 -11.13
C LEU A 208 -1.66 10.97 -10.85
N LEU A 209 -0.72 10.56 -10.01
CA LEU A 209 0.48 11.34 -9.69
C LEU A 209 1.39 11.55 -10.92
N GLU A 210 1.52 10.53 -11.76
CA GLU A 210 2.23 10.65 -13.04
C GLU A 210 1.58 11.69 -13.96
N ALA A 211 0.26 11.63 -14.13
CA ALA A 211 -0.48 12.60 -14.93
C ALA A 211 -0.37 14.02 -14.37
N ARG A 212 -0.37 14.18 -13.04
CA ARG A 212 -0.16 15.45 -12.35
C ARG A 212 1.23 16.02 -12.58
N ALA A 213 2.26 15.18 -12.51
CA ALA A 213 3.63 15.58 -12.84
C ALA A 213 3.72 16.05 -14.30
N ALA A 214 3.19 15.27 -15.25
CA ALA A 214 3.18 15.64 -16.66
C ALA A 214 2.45 16.97 -16.91
N ALA A 215 1.29 17.20 -16.28
CA ALA A 215 0.54 18.45 -16.40
C ALA A 215 1.33 19.67 -15.90
N ARG A 216 2.16 19.52 -14.86
CA ARG A 216 3.04 20.59 -14.36
C ARG A 216 4.22 20.87 -15.29
N HIS A 217 4.71 19.87 -16.02
CA HIS A 217 5.83 20.02 -16.94
C HIS A 217 5.43 20.58 -18.32
N ALA A 218 4.15 20.51 -18.66
CA ALA A 218 3.60 21.09 -19.89
C ALA A 218 3.32 22.60 -19.79
N MET A 219 3.54 23.21 -18.62
CA MET A 219 3.42 24.65 -18.36
C MET A 219 4.79 25.32 -18.38
#